data_AF-A0A1F3XYT7-F1
#
_entry.id   AF-A0A1F3XYT7-F1
#
_cell.length_a   1.000
_cell.length_b   1.000
_cell.length_c   1.000
_cell.angle_alpha   90.00
_cell.angle_beta   90.00
_cell.angle_gamma   90.00
#
_symmetry.space_group_name_H-M   'P 1'
#
loop_
_entity.id
_entity.type
_entity.pdbx_description
1 polymer ?
#
loop_
_entity_poly.entity_id
_entity_poly.type
_entity_poly.pdbx_seq_one_letter_code
_entity_poly.pdbx_strand_id
1 'polypeptide(L)'
;MIDPKRIEKIYFTLAAAKGSGRSSFGHAYLRISESDEPSLDDKVIEFVAHGEIDSVGKYLRALGIGQALDRDISVAPYSTIIQEMNFRQLRALTNYELRLTPAQRATVVHQINKHLRAGKFGKYNFFTQNCASAVTDILKSAGISVGYGFTNLTPESIPKALEKRGMIVSRTEDLALDMRRSNLFEKYENDLRESLPEIDSIKAGLISKSQSERIYSFSYILSHIRERPLPSKVNSYLSAFKFLERRVIRSDLNRALKGERAIADLAFPVHRTSLTGLDETERWKIETSELEVKDNNGKLTLAAVFRVQLQSRHQHEKRIRVTFPLTDFHVNERGEVIWQGIRVGFKTEKKLHGSEFVFDGVSFLPEFLNDKSERLLVKMRMLVNNAPVRQTKITSMDSAEMIPLRNDDPERPSCYGFVNLQKALLQNTLFDPFLAPLSPAESLALVADALKGKSIIVPGFKDARSWLSSLDPKAVRNVIHEYSRDKYGSVVGAVSNYFNSSKVTSEALLRIGVLARSGIYTPIFQRVSGAEGHAVLVLDVIDEGKRARVVAYDPNLGYVRDLFFFDKATEKLQSTVYSEEKIFAPTLDVNQELFVGKLQGPDSSNLLLELSRISGRHSFSTSELSSVY
;
A
#
# COMPACT_ATOMS: atom_id res chain seq x y z
N MET A 1 28.87 -19.08 27.28
CA MET A 1 29.75 -17.89 27.24
C MET A 1 30.55 -17.89 25.95
N ILE A 2 30.85 -16.73 25.37
CA ILE A 2 31.52 -16.59 24.07
C ILE A 2 33.01 -16.32 24.30
N ASP A 3 33.91 -17.05 23.66
CA ASP A 3 35.36 -16.82 23.79
C ASP A 3 35.82 -15.71 22.84
N PRO A 4 36.29 -14.53 23.33
CA PRO A 4 36.72 -13.43 22.48
C PRO A 4 37.91 -13.78 21.59
N LYS A 5 38.73 -14.77 21.94
CA LYS A 5 39.93 -15.14 21.17
C LYS A 5 39.61 -15.92 19.90
N ARG A 6 38.42 -16.55 19.85
CA ARG A 6 37.97 -17.36 18.71
C ARG A 6 37.14 -16.55 17.70
N ILE A 7 36.91 -15.26 17.95
CA ILE A 7 36.01 -14.46 17.11
C ILE A 7 36.76 -13.82 15.95
N GLU A 8 36.47 -14.32 14.76
CA GLU A 8 36.97 -13.78 13.50
C GLU A 8 36.13 -12.57 13.05
N LYS A 9 34.80 -12.73 12.99
CA LYS A 9 33.89 -11.72 12.43
C LYS A 9 32.67 -11.44 13.30
N ILE A 10 32.20 -10.19 13.25
CA ILE A 10 30.95 -9.76 13.86
C ILE A 10 30.11 -9.08 12.78
N TYR A 11 28.84 -9.46 12.69
CA TYR A 11 27.88 -8.90 11.76
C TYR A 11 26.78 -8.18 12.54
N PHE A 12 26.34 -7.05 12.01
CA PHE A 12 25.02 -6.53 12.31
C PHE A 12 24.01 -7.29 11.45
N THR A 13 23.07 -7.99 12.05
CA THR A 13 22.05 -8.73 11.30
C THR A 13 20.70 -8.01 11.46
N LEU A 14 20.07 -7.69 10.34
CA LEU A 14 18.78 -7.00 10.26
C LEU A 14 17.70 -7.94 9.75
N ALA A 15 16.65 -8.15 10.54
CA ALA A 15 15.38 -8.62 10.01
C ALA A 15 14.57 -7.43 9.50
N ALA A 16 14.20 -7.47 8.21
CA ALA A 16 13.46 -6.39 7.55
C ALA A 16 12.12 -6.06 8.23
N ALA A 17 11.68 -4.80 8.17
CA ALA A 17 10.38 -4.37 8.70
C ALA A 17 9.17 -5.03 8.03
N LYS A 18 9.33 -5.52 6.80
CA LYS A 18 8.27 -6.15 6.01
C LYS A 18 8.14 -7.66 6.32
N GLY A 19 7.18 -8.03 7.17
CA GLY A 19 6.80 -9.41 7.51
C GLY A 19 5.77 -9.48 8.67
N SER A 20 5.15 -10.64 8.92
CA SER A 20 4.23 -10.86 10.04
C SER A 20 4.99 -11.07 11.36
N GLY A 21 4.60 -10.43 12.46
CA GLY A 21 5.20 -10.68 13.79
C GLY A 21 5.97 -9.50 14.42
N ARG A 22 6.92 -9.81 15.31
CA ARG A 22 7.31 -9.11 16.56
C ARG A 22 7.64 -7.59 16.53
N SER A 23 7.80 -6.93 15.39
CA SER A 23 8.09 -5.47 15.32
C SER A 23 7.87 -4.86 13.93
N SER A 24 7.08 -3.79 13.79
CA SER A 24 6.84 -3.10 12.52
C SER A 24 8.04 -2.32 11.97
N PHE A 25 9.13 -2.19 12.74
CA PHE A 25 10.32 -1.40 12.39
C PHE A 25 11.56 -2.26 12.08
N GLY A 26 11.37 -3.57 11.93
CA GLY A 26 12.45 -4.55 11.82
C GLY A 26 12.96 -5.04 13.18
N HIS A 27 13.97 -5.89 13.16
CA HIS A 27 14.65 -6.38 14.37
C HIS A 27 16.16 -6.43 14.14
N ALA A 28 16.93 -6.00 15.14
CA ALA A 28 18.39 -5.93 15.08
C ALA A 28 19.00 -7.03 15.95
N TYR A 29 20.00 -7.71 15.40
CA TYR A 29 20.80 -8.72 16.09
C TYR A 29 22.30 -8.43 15.94
N LEU A 30 23.11 -9.06 16.78
CA LEU A 30 24.54 -9.23 16.54
C LEU A 30 24.82 -10.70 16.23
N ARG A 31 25.42 -11.00 15.08
CA ARG A 31 25.87 -12.34 14.72
C ARG A 31 27.37 -12.42 14.89
N ILE A 32 27.83 -13.44 15.60
CA ILE A 32 29.23 -13.67 15.93
C ILE A 32 29.68 -14.95 15.24
N SER A 33 30.71 -14.84 14.40
CA SER A 33 31.30 -15.96 13.69
C SER A 33 32.71 -16.25 14.22
N GLU A 34 32.95 -17.54 14.45
CA GLU A 34 34.26 -18.08 14.85
C GLU A 34 35.10 -18.52 13.64
N SER A 35 34.58 -18.32 12.42
CA SER A 35 35.23 -18.63 11.16
C SER A 35 35.31 -17.41 10.26
N ASP A 36 36.24 -17.44 9.31
CA ASP A 36 36.36 -16.38 8.29
C ASP A 36 35.13 -16.38 7.36
N GLU A 37 34.56 -17.56 7.07
CA GLU A 37 33.28 -17.66 6.36
C GLU A 37 32.09 -17.76 7.31
N PRO A 38 31.00 -17.00 7.09
CA PRO A 38 29.80 -17.04 7.93
C PRO A 38 29.11 -18.42 7.90
N SER A 39 28.84 -19.01 9.07
CA SER A 39 28.25 -20.35 9.23
C SER A 39 26.80 -20.31 9.76
N LEU A 40 26.01 -21.33 9.44
CA LEU A 40 24.68 -21.52 10.04
C LEU A 40 24.71 -21.78 11.56
N ASP A 41 25.85 -22.22 12.08
CA ASP A 41 26.05 -22.45 13.52
C ASP A 41 26.57 -21.20 14.27
N ASP A 42 26.73 -20.07 13.56
CA ASP A 42 27.13 -18.81 14.17
C ASP A 42 26.17 -18.41 15.29
N LYS A 43 26.72 -17.79 16.34
CA LYS A 43 25.94 -17.36 17.51
C LYS A 43 25.28 -16.02 17.19
N VAL A 44 23.96 -15.96 17.30
CA VAL A 44 23.17 -14.73 17.17
C VAL A 44 22.71 -14.27 18.54
N ILE A 45 22.99 -13.01 18.84
CA ILE A 45 22.59 -12.34 20.07
C ILE A 45 21.31 -11.56 19.81
N GLU A 46 20.27 -11.88 20.54
CA GLU A 46 18.96 -11.26 20.46
C GLU A 46 18.63 -10.54 21.78
N PHE A 47 17.91 -9.42 21.68
CA PHE A 47 17.44 -8.64 22.81
C PHE A 47 15.90 -8.65 22.84
N VAL A 48 15.32 -9.44 23.74
CA VAL A 48 13.89 -9.77 23.76
C VAL A 48 13.20 -9.13 24.97
N ALA A 49 12.00 -8.59 24.80
CA ALA A 49 11.19 -8.12 25.92
C ALA A 49 10.18 -9.20 26.33
N HIS A 50 10.18 -9.59 27.61
CA HIS A 50 9.20 -10.53 28.17
C HIS A 50 8.03 -9.80 28.84
N GLY A 51 6.81 -10.31 28.62
CA GLY A 51 5.57 -9.86 29.22
C GLY A 51 4.36 -10.45 28.51
N GLU A 52 3.40 -10.98 29.27
CA GLU A 52 2.05 -11.25 28.75
C GLU A 52 1.39 -9.91 28.44
N ILE A 53 0.98 -9.74 27.19
CA ILE A 53 0.44 -8.48 26.70
C ILE A 53 -0.77 -8.83 25.87
N ASP A 54 -1.92 -8.38 26.36
CA ASP A 54 -3.18 -8.44 25.63
C ASP A 54 -3.10 -7.66 24.30
N SER A 55 -4.13 -7.82 23.47
CA SER A 55 -4.17 -7.18 22.14
C SER A 55 -4.11 -5.65 22.20
N VAL A 56 -4.60 -5.04 23.28
CA VAL A 56 -4.60 -3.59 23.54
C VAL A 56 -3.20 -3.09 23.92
N GLY A 57 -2.52 -3.82 24.81
CA GLY A 57 -1.17 -3.54 25.25
C GLY A 57 -0.15 -3.64 24.11
N LYS A 58 -0.38 -4.46 23.07
CA LYS A 58 0.49 -4.49 21.87
C LYS A 58 0.43 -3.19 21.06
N TYR A 59 -0.72 -2.52 21.01
CA TYR A 59 -0.92 -1.27 20.28
C TYR A 59 -0.43 -0.05 21.07
N LEU A 60 -0.78 0.03 22.36
CA LEU A 60 -0.26 1.08 23.27
C LEU A 60 1.28 1.06 23.35
N ARG A 61 1.86 -0.14 23.30
CA ARG A 61 3.30 -0.40 23.20
C ARG A 61 3.93 0.07 21.89
N ALA A 62 3.22 -0.03 20.76
CA ALA A 62 3.67 0.55 19.48
C ALA A 62 3.63 2.08 19.47
N LEU A 63 2.85 2.69 20.39
CA LEU A 63 2.75 4.14 20.61
C LEU A 63 3.65 4.63 21.76
N GLY A 64 4.37 3.74 22.45
CA GLY A 64 5.30 4.11 23.52
C GLY A 64 4.61 4.46 24.83
N ILE A 65 3.30 4.19 24.92
CA ILE A 65 2.45 4.45 26.07
C ILE A 65 2.33 3.13 26.83
N GLY A 66 3.08 2.97 27.92
CA GLY A 66 3.06 1.75 28.73
C GLY A 66 4.25 1.63 29.68
N GLN A 67 4.17 0.68 30.64
CA GLN A 67 5.27 0.38 31.56
C GLN A 67 6.50 -0.15 30.80
N ALA A 68 7.69 0.28 31.23
CA ALA A 68 8.95 -0.23 30.69
C ALA A 68 9.14 -1.70 31.08
N LEU A 69 9.35 -2.56 30.08
CA LEU A 69 9.41 -4.01 30.29
C LEU A 69 10.83 -4.46 30.54
N ASP A 70 11.01 -5.59 31.21
CA ASP A 70 12.33 -6.19 31.32
C ASP A 70 12.78 -6.69 29.93
N ARG A 71 14.00 -6.30 29.55
CA ARG A 71 14.67 -6.75 28.33
C ARG A 71 15.66 -7.83 28.73
N ASP A 72 15.53 -9.01 28.15
CA ASP A 72 16.47 -10.10 28.30
C ASP A 72 17.41 -10.15 27.11
N ILE A 73 18.52 -10.87 27.30
CA ILE A 73 19.51 -11.14 26.26
C ILE A 73 19.59 -12.65 26.07
N SER A 74 19.41 -13.10 24.83
CA SER A 74 19.42 -14.52 24.48
C SER A 74 20.45 -14.80 23.38
N VAL A 75 20.88 -16.06 23.31
CA VAL A 75 21.77 -16.56 22.25
C VAL A 75 21.09 -17.71 21.55
N ALA A 76 21.04 -17.67 20.23
CA ALA A 76 20.55 -18.75 19.40
C ALA A 76 21.48 -18.99 18.20
N PRO A 77 21.53 -20.21 17.64
CA PRO A 77 22.21 -20.46 16.37
C PRO A 77 21.58 -19.66 15.23
N TYR A 78 22.39 -19.23 14.26
CA TYR A 78 21.90 -18.52 13.07
C TYR A 78 20.87 -19.34 12.29
N SER A 79 21.04 -20.67 12.22
CA SER A 79 20.08 -21.63 11.67
C SER A 79 18.69 -21.54 12.30
N THR A 80 18.60 -21.21 13.59
CA THR A 80 17.32 -21.04 14.30
C THR A 80 16.71 -19.68 14.00
N ILE A 81 17.52 -18.61 13.98
CA ILE A 81 17.04 -17.24 13.70
C ILE A 81 16.61 -17.09 12.26
N ILE A 82 17.37 -17.63 11.30
CA ILE A 82 16.95 -17.68 9.91
C ILE A 82 15.65 -18.46 9.81
N GLN A 83 15.49 -19.57 10.53
CA GLN A 83 14.23 -20.30 10.51
C GLN A 83 13.06 -19.48 11.04
N GLU A 84 13.20 -18.85 12.21
CA GLU A 84 12.12 -18.06 12.79
C GLU A 84 11.76 -16.86 11.91
N MET A 85 12.76 -16.08 11.48
CA MET A 85 12.53 -14.82 10.77
C MET A 85 12.07 -15.07 9.33
N ASN A 86 12.72 -15.99 8.61
CA ASN A 86 12.38 -16.26 7.22
C ASN A 86 11.09 -17.08 7.06
N PHE A 87 10.81 -18.05 7.96
CA PHE A 87 9.65 -18.95 7.84
C PHE A 87 8.45 -18.51 8.65
N ARG A 88 8.60 -18.23 9.95
CA ARG A 88 7.46 -17.87 10.81
C ARG A 88 7.06 -16.41 10.62
N GLN A 89 8.04 -15.51 10.49
CA GLN A 89 7.79 -14.08 10.45
C GLN A 89 7.81 -13.46 9.05
N LEU A 90 8.16 -14.25 8.04
CA LEU A 90 8.22 -13.85 6.63
C LEU A 90 9.17 -12.67 6.30
N ARG A 91 10.14 -12.39 7.16
CA ARG A 91 11.12 -11.31 7.01
C ARG A 91 12.33 -11.80 6.23
N ALA A 92 13.04 -10.89 5.56
CA ALA A 92 14.37 -11.20 5.03
C ALA A 92 15.41 -10.86 6.09
N LEU A 93 16.49 -11.63 6.16
CA LEU A 93 17.66 -11.31 6.96
C LEU A 93 18.75 -10.70 6.07
N THR A 94 19.32 -9.59 6.51
CA THR A 94 20.49 -8.97 5.89
C THR A 94 21.62 -8.91 6.92
N ASN A 95 22.74 -9.53 6.60
CA ASN A 95 23.95 -9.51 7.41
C ASN A 95 24.89 -8.43 6.87
N TYR A 96 25.36 -7.55 7.74
CA TYR A 96 26.32 -6.50 7.44
C TYR A 96 27.59 -6.78 8.25
N GLU A 97 28.66 -7.17 7.57
CA GLU A 97 29.95 -7.45 8.20
C GLU A 97 30.56 -6.15 8.73
N LEU A 98 30.90 -6.12 10.02
CA LEU A 98 31.46 -4.94 10.68
C LEU A 98 32.99 -4.91 10.59
N ARG A 99 33.55 -3.79 10.14
CA ARG A 99 34.99 -3.54 10.13
C ARG A 99 35.47 -3.22 11.55
N LEU A 100 35.77 -4.25 12.34
CA LEU A 100 36.22 -4.13 13.72
C LEU A 100 37.66 -4.60 13.90
N THR A 101 38.46 -3.87 14.67
CA THR A 101 39.79 -4.35 15.10
C THR A 101 39.66 -5.50 16.11
N PRO A 102 40.70 -6.32 16.31
CA PRO A 102 40.69 -7.38 17.33
C PRO A 102 40.31 -6.88 18.73
N ALA A 103 40.81 -5.71 19.13
CA ALA A 103 40.49 -5.08 20.41
C ALA A 103 39.00 -4.67 20.51
N GLN A 104 38.43 -4.15 19.41
CA GLN A 104 37.00 -3.81 19.35
C GLN A 104 36.12 -5.06 19.42
N ARG A 105 36.48 -6.13 18.68
CA ARG A 105 35.78 -7.42 18.73
C ARG A 105 35.78 -7.99 20.15
N ALA A 106 36.94 -8.01 20.80
CA ALA A 106 37.07 -8.45 22.19
C ALA A 106 36.20 -7.63 23.15
N THR A 107 36.12 -6.31 22.96
CA THR A 107 35.29 -5.41 23.78
C THR A 107 33.80 -5.68 23.60
N VAL A 108 33.33 -5.84 22.35
CA VAL A 108 31.94 -6.21 22.04
C VAL A 108 31.56 -7.53 22.71
N VAL A 109 32.39 -8.56 22.55
CA VAL A 109 32.17 -9.88 23.15
C VAL A 109 32.18 -9.81 24.67
N HIS A 110 33.07 -9.02 25.26
CA HIS A 110 33.11 -8.82 26.70
C HIS A 110 31.81 -8.23 27.24
N GLN A 111 31.25 -7.20 26.58
CA GLN A 111 29.95 -6.64 27.01
C GLN A 111 28.80 -7.63 26.84
N ILE A 112 28.75 -8.36 25.72
CA ILE A 112 27.71 -9.39 25.51
C ILE A 112 27.76 -10.43 26.63
N ASN A 113 28.96 -10.95 26.93
CA ASN A 113 29.18 -11.90 28.01
C ASN A 113 28.80 -11.36 29.40
N LYS A 114 29.08 -10.09 29.68
CA LYS A 114 28.68 -9.43 30.92
C LYS A 114 27.15 -9.46 31.08
N HIS A 115 26.41 -9.14 30.03
CA HIS A 115 24.95 -9.13 30.08
C HIS A 115 24.33 -10.53 30.04
N LEU A 116 24.92 -11.48 29.31
CA LEU A 116 24.49 -12.88 29.32
C LEU A 116 24.58 -13.50 30.72
N ARG A 117 25.63 -13.17 31.50
CA ARG A 117 25.74 -13.61 32.90
C ARG A 117 24.64 -13.05 33.79
N ALA A 118 24.19 -11.82 33.53
CA ALA A 118 23.13 -11.18 34.28
C ALA A 118 21.72 -11.65 33.86
N GLY A 119 21.59 -12.31 32.69
CA GLY A 119 20.32 -12.70 32.08
C GLY A 119 19.45 -11.53 31.60
N LYS A 120 19.83 -10.28 31.90
CA LYS A 120 19.05 -9.07 31.64
C LYS A 120 19.88 -7.99 30.94
N PHE A 121 19.21 -7.19 30.11
CA PHE A 121 19.73 -6.04 29.36
C PHE A 121 18.89 -4.77 29.63
N GLY A 122 18.61 -4.48 30.90
CA GLY A 122 17.91 -3.28 31.33
C GLY A 122 16.42 -3.26 30.96
N LYS A 123 15.86 -2.05 30.83
CA LYS A 123 14.45 -1.85 30.47
C LYS A 123 14.27 -1.69 28.95
N TYR A 124 13.10 -2.08 28.47
CA TYR A 124 12.68 -1.98 27.08
C TYR A 124 11.64 -0.87 26.90
N ASN A 125 11.88 0.02 25.92
CA ASN A 125 10.91 0.97 25.38
C ASN A 125 11.02 1.01 23.85
N PHE A 126 9.89 0.96 23.13
CA PHE A 126 9.87 0.84 21.66
C PHE A 126 10.56 2.00 20.92
N PHE A 127 10.49 3.22 21.46
CA PHE A 127 11.04 4.41 20.80
C PHE A 127 12.46 4.76 21.24
N THR A 128 12.74 4.56 22.53
CA THR A 128 13.97 5.06 23.16
C THR A 128 14.93 3.96 23.61
N GLN A 129 14.45 2.75 23.89
CA GLN A 129 15.23 1.65 24.49
C GLN A 129 14.88 0.29 23.85
N ASN A 130 14.95 0.19 22.52
CA ASN A 130 14.55 -0.99 21.75
C ASN A 130 15.76 -1.89 21.39
N CYS A 131 15.59 -2.89 20.51
CA CYS A 131 16.68 -3.76 20.07
C CYS A 131 17.81 -2.99 19.34
N ALA A 132 17.47 -1.92 18.60
CA ALA A 132 18.45 -1.07 17.92
C ALA A 132 19.31 -0.29 18.94
N SER A 133 18.70 0.20 20.02
CA SER A 133 19.43 0.86 21.10
C SER A 133 20.39 -0.11 21.79
N ALA A 134 19.96 -1.34 22.07
CA ALA A 134 20.81 -2.34 22.74
C ALA A 134 22.08 -2.67 21.92
N VAL A 135 21.90 -2.91 20.62
CA VAL A 135 23.02 -3.15 19.70
C VAL A 135 23.93 -1.92 19.64
N THR A 136 23.36 -0.72 19.58
CA THR A 136 24.12 0.52 19.55
C THR A 136 24.92 0.74 20.83
N ASP A 137 24.36 0.44 22.00
CA ASP A 137 25.04 0.57 23.30
C ASP A 137 26.25 -0.37 23.40
N ILE A 138 26.11 -1.60 22.90
CA ILE A 138 27.22 -2.57 22.83
C ILE A 138 28.29 -2.07 21.86
N LEU A 139 27.93 -1.60 20.67
CA LEU A 139 28.90 -1.08 19.70
C LEU A 139 29.61 0.17 20.23
N LYS A 140 28.87 1.05 20.91
CA LYS A 140 29.41 2.28 21.54
C LYS A 140 30.46 1.95 22.60
N SER A 141 30.29 0.86 23.35
CA SER A 141 31.29 0.41 24.33
C SER A 141 32.65 0.07 23.70
N ALA A 142 32.67 -0.31 22.42
CA ALA A 142 33.87 -0.57 21.63
C ALA A 142 34.35 0.67 20.86
N GLY A 143 33.87 1.86 21.21
CA GLY A 143 34.21 3.12 20.56
C GLY A 143 33.50 3.36 19.23
N ILE A 144 32.51 2.53 18.86
CA ILE A 144 31.79 2.64 17.60
C ILE A 144 30.51 3.43 17.85
N SER A 145 30.56 4.72 17.57
CA SER A 145 29.35 5.56 17.66
C SER A 145 28.45 5.31 16.43
N VAL A 146 27.14 5.26 16.64
CA VAL A 146 26.11 5.24 15.59
C VAL A 146 25.35 6.56 15.76
N GLY A 147 25.72 7.57 14.96
CA GLY A 147 25.54 9.00 15.25
C GLY A 147 24.12 9.56 15.16
N TYR A 148 23.14 8.97 15.82
CA TYR A 148 21.82 9.57 16.00
C TYR A 148 21.73 10.21 17.39
N GLY A 149 21.25 11.46 17.44
CA GLY A 149 20.87 12.13 18.69
C GLY A 149 19.76 11.39 19.42
N PHE A 150 19.33 11.92 20.58
CA PHE A 150 18.41 11.31 21.55
C PHE A 150 17.01 10.86 21.04
N THR A 151 16.71 10.83 19.73
CA THR A 151 15.38 10.51 19.18
C THR A 151 15.41 9.37 18.14
N ASN A 152 14.64 8.31 18.42
CA ASN A 152 14.15 7.24 17.54
C ASN A 152 15.18 6.48 16.68
N LEU A 153 16.11 5.77 17.33
CA LEU A 153 16.93 4.73 16.69
C LEU A 153 16.04 3.55 16.26
N THR A 154 15.90 3.36 14.94
CA THR A 154 15.23 2.18 14.37
C THR A 154 16.26 1.17 13.85
N PRO A 155 15.98 -0.15 13.87
CA PRO A 155 16.87 -1.17 13.32
C PRO A 155 17.37 -0.87 11.90
N GLU A 156 16.49 -0.36 11.02
CA GLU A 156 16.83 -0.04 9.63
C GLU A 156 17.75 1.19 9.48
N SER A 157 17.84 2.05 10.50
CA SER A 157 18.69 3.24 10.47
C SER A 157 20.17 2.95 10.77
N ILE A 158 20.46 1.85 11.48
CA ILE A 158 21.81 1.48 11.93
C ILE A 158 22.74 1.18 10.74
N PRO A 159 22.38 0.31 9.77
CA PRO A 159 23.26 0.02 8.64
C PRO A 159 23.68 1.29 7.89
N LYS A 160 22.74 2.20 7.61
CA LYS A 160 23.03 3.47 6.93
C LYS A 160 24.04 4.32 7.70
N ALA A 161 23.96 4.35 9.02
CA ALA A 161 24.90 5.10 9.86
C ALA A 161 26.28 4.44 9.94
N LEU A 162 26.34 3.10 9.95
CA LEU A 162 27.60 2.35 9.90
C LEU A 162 28.26 2.47 8.52
N GLU A 163 27.49 2.38 7.44
CA GLU A 163 27.96 2.59 6.05
C GLU A 163 28.56 3.98 5.86
N LYS A 164 27.88 5.03 6.32
CA LYS A 164 28.39 6.42 6.29
C LYS A 164 29.73 6.60 7.01
N ARG A 165 30.07 5.70 7.94
CA ARG A 165 31.33 5.72 8.70
C ARG A 165 32.36 4.73 8.18
N GLY A 166 32.09 4.06 7.06
CA GLY A 166 32.98 3.05 6.50
C GLY A 166 33.16 1.82 7.40
N MET A 167 32.16 1.54 8.26
CA MET A 167 32.18 0.43 9.21
C MET A 167 31.61 -0.87 8.62
N ILE A 168 31.03 -0.85 7.41
CA ILE A 168 30.53 -2.05 6.74
C ILE A 168 31.55 -2.53 5.72
N VAL A 169 31.97 -3.80 5.82
CA VAL A 169 32.88 -4.46 4.88
C VAL A 169 32.10 -5.06 3.71
N SER A 170 31.08 -5.83 4.03
CA SER A 170 30.29 -6.59 3.06
C SER A 170 28.84 -6.70 3.53
N ARG A 171 27.94 -7.03 2.59
CA ARG A 171 26.52 -7.24 2.83
C ARG A 171 26.07 -8.54 2.18
N THR A 172 25.38 -9.38 2.93
CA THR A 172 24.79 -10.62 2.43
C THR A 172 23.30 -10.68 2.79
N GLU A 173 22.45 -11.00 1.81
CA GLU A 173 21.01 -11.17 2.03
C GLU A 173 20.61 -12.64 1.96
N ASP A 174 20.07 -13.15 3.06
CA ASP A 174 19.52 -14.49 3.14
C ASP A 174 18.02 -14.44 2.87
N LEU A 175 17.68 -14.43 1.58
CA LEU A 175 16.29 -14.48 1.14
C LEU A 175 15.72 -15.89 1.38
N ALA A 176 14.59 -15.96 2.07
CA ALA A 176 13.84 -17.16 2.43
C ALA A 176 13.32 -18.05 1.27
N LEU A 177 13.78 -17.86 0.04
CA LEU A 177 13.02 -18.18 -1.17
C LEU A 177 13.09 -19.66 -1.55
N ASP A 178 14.25 -20.31 -1.43
CA ASP A 178 14.43 -21.71 -1.86
C ASP A 178 13.59 -22.67 -1.01
N MET A 179 13.67 -22.57 0.31
CA MET A 179 12.83 -23.36 1.22
C MET A 179 11.34 -22.98 1.14
N ARG A 180 10.99 -21.72 0.83
CA ARG A 180 9.59 -21.33 0.59
C ARG A 180 9.00 -22.02 -0.63
N ARG A 181 9.80 -22.26 -1.67
CA ARG A 181 9.33 -23.00 -2.87
C ARG A 181 9.14 -24.48 -2.57
N SER A 182 10.09 -25.11 -1.85
CA SER A 182 9.95 -26.51 -1.43
C SER A 182 8.68 -26.70 -0.59
N ASN A 183 8.49 -25.89 0.45
CA ASN A 183 7.33 -26.01 1.33
C ASN A 183 6.02 -25.62 0.62
N LEU A 184 6.05 -24.65 -0.31
CA LEU A 184 4.88 -24.32 -1.12
C LEU A 184 4.52 -25.51 -2.01
N PHE A 185 5.51 -26.17 -2.63
CA PHE A 185 5.26 -27.37 -3.41
C PHE A 185 4.71 -28.50 -2.54
N GLU A 186 5.38 -28.86 -1.44
CA GLU A 186 4.97 -29.91 -0.50
C GLU A 186 3.55 -29.70 0.03
N LYS A 187 3.19 -28.46 0.37
CA LYS A 187 1.85 -28.11 0.87
C LYS A 187 0.73 -28.43 -0.14
N TYR A 188 1.01 -28.30 -1.43
CA TYR A 188 0.03 -28.48 -2.52
C TYR A 188 0.35 -29.70 -3.39
N GLU A 189 1.29 -30.55 -2.98
CA GLU A 189 1.85 -31.63 -3.82
C GLU A 189 0.76 -32.60 -4.27
N ASN A 190 -0.12 -33.01 -3.36
CA ASN A 190 -1.23 -33.90 -3.69
C ASN A 190 -2.23 -33.24 -4.65
N ASP A 191 -2.64 -31.99 -4.38
CA ASP A 191 -3.59 -31.27 -5.24
C ASP A 191 -3.01 -31.04 -6.65
N LEU A 192 -1.69 -30.81 -6.74
CA LEU A 192 -0.97 -30.68 -8.01
C LEU A 192 -0.84 -32.01 -8.73
N ARG A 193 -0.52 -33.10 -8.03
CA ARG A 193 -0.41 -34.45 -8.63
C ARG A 193 -1.75 -34.96 -9.15
N GLU A 194 -2.85 -34.65 -8.45
CA GLU A 194 -4.21 -34.96 -8.92
C GLU A 194 -4.58 -34.19 -10.20
N SER A 195 -4.10 -32.96 -10.34
CA SER A 195 -4.43 -32.09 -11.48
C SER A 195 -3.45 -32.20 -12.65
N LEU A 196 -2.24 -32.67 -12.38
CA LEU A 196 -1.13 -32.80 -13.33
C LEU A 196 -0.29 -34.02 -12.91
N PRO A 197 -0.61 -35.23 -13.41
CA PRO A 197 0.13 -36.46 -13.09
C PRO A 197 1.64 -36.37 -13.37
N GLU A 198 2.04 -35.53 -14.32
CA GLU A 198 3.44 -35.27 -14.69
C GLU A 198 4.17 -34.34 -13.71
N ILE A 199 3.55 -33.89 -12.62
CA ILE A 199 4.15 -32.93 -11.66
C ILE A 199 5.50 -33.41 -11.12
N ASP A 200 5.68 -34.72 -10.94
CA ASP A 200 6.92 -35.30 -10.43
C ASP A 200 8.09 -35.10 -11.40
N SER A 201 7.84 -35.01 -12.71
CA SER A 201 8.86 -34.74 -13.74
C SER A 201 9.35 -33.30 -13.77
N ILE A 202 8.57 -32.36 -13.23
CA ILE A 202 8.88 -30.92 -13.23
C ILE A 202 9.13 -30.35 -11.82
N LYS A 203 8.95 -31.15 -10.77
CA LYS A 203 9.20 -30.78 -9.36
C LYS A 203 10.57 -30.17 -9.16
N ALA A 204 11.61 -30.82 -9.67
CA ALA A 204 13.00 -30.36 -9.55
C ALA A 204 13.18 -28.95 -10.14
N GLY A 205 12.52 -28.66 -11.27
CA GLY A 205 12.55 -27.34 -11.88
C GLY A 205 11.79 -26.28 -11.08
N LEU A 206 10.65 -26.61 -10.46
CA LEU A 206 9.86 -25.68 -9.64
C LEU A 206 10.59 -25.21 -8.37
N ILE A 207 11.41 -26.08 -7.79
CA ILE A 207 12.20 -25.78 -6.59
C ILE A 207 13.67 -25.45 -6.90
N SER A 208 14.04 -25.38 -8.19
CA SER A 208 15.41 -25.14 -8.63
C SER A 208 15.93 -23.79 -8.16
N LYS A 209 17.25 -23.70 -7.92
CA LYS A 209 17.94 -22.42 -7.71
C LYS A 209 18.00 -21.59 -9.00
N SER A 210 17.92 -22.24 -10.16
CA SER A 210 17.87 -21.61 -11.48
C SER A 210 16.51 -20.96 -11.74
N GLN A 211 16.52 -19.65 -11.99
CA GLN A 211 15.28 -18.92 -12.29
C GLN A 211 14.63 -19.38 -13.59
N SER A 212 15.43 -19.66 -14.62
CA SER A 212 14.94 -20.07 -15.93
C SER A 212 14.22 -21.42 -15.85
N GLU A 213 14.77 -22.38 -15.09
CA GLU A 213 14.15 -23.67 -14.84
C GLU A 213 12.81 -23.53 -14.12
N ARG A 214 12.74 -22.65 -13.10
CA ARG A 214 11.49 -22.38 -12.37
C ARG A 214 10.41 -21.79 -13.26
N ILE A 215 10.75 -20.81 -14.08
CA ILE A 215 9.80 -20.16 -15.00
C ILE A 215 9.33 -21.16 -16.05
N TYR A 216 10.23 -22.00 -16.57
CA TYR A 216 9.89 -23.06 -17.51
C TYR A 216 8.91 -24.06 -16.90
N SER A 217 9.22 -24.63 -15.73
CA SER A 217 8.33 -25.58 -15.05
C SER A 217 6.98 -24.96 -14.66
N PHE A 218 6.96 -23.69 -14.24
CA PHE A 218 5.71 -22.99 -13.97
C PHE A 218 4.86 -22.78 -15.24
N SER A 219 5.49 -22.41 -16.35
CA SER A 219 4.81 -22.22 -17.64
C SER A 219 4.25 -23.54 -18.17
N TYR A 220 4.96 -24.65 -17.94
CA TYR A 220 4.50 -26.00 -18.23
C TYR A 220 3.21 -26.33 -17.46
N ILE A 221 3.13 -26.03 -16.15
CA ILE A 221 1.89 -26.23 -15.39
C ILE A 221 0.74 -25.40 -16.00
N LEU A 222 1.00 -24.14 -16.36
CA LEU A 222 -0.03 -23.27 -16.92
C LEU A 222 -0.53 -23.72 -18.30
N SER A 223 0.32 -24.34 -19.13
CA SER A 223 -0.10 -24.82 -20.45
C SER A 223 -0.96 -26.08 -20.35
N HIS A 224 -0.68 -26.98 -19.41
CA HIS A 224 -1.36 -28.27 -19.29
C HIS A 224 -2.71 -28.18 -18.56
N ILE A 225 -2.91 -27.17 -17.70
CA ILE A 225 -4.19 -27.00 -16.99
C ILE A 225 -5.18 -26.09 -17.74
N ARG A 226 -4.87 -25.66 -18.99
CA ARG A 226 -5.76 -24.82 -19.81
C ARG A 226 -7.09 -25.49 -20.19
N GLU A 227 -7.16 -26.81 -20.17
CA GLU A 227 -8.30 -27.56 -20.71
C GLU A 227 -9.38 -27.89 -19.67
N ARG A 228 -9.16 -27.53 -18.38
CA ARG A 228 -10.10 -27.83 -17.30
C ARG A 228 -10.18 -26.69 -16.26
N PRO A 229 -11.34 -26.45 -15.64
CA PRO A 229 -11.43 -25.52 -14.52
C PRO A 229 -10.52 -25.98 -13.38
N LEU A 230 -9.61 -25.08 -12.96
CA LEU A 230 -8.63 -25.33 -11.90
C LEU A 230 -9.30 -25.54 -10.54
N PRO A 231 -8.94 -26.58 -9.78
CA PRO A 231 -9.26 -26.64 -8.36
C PRO A 231 -8.74 -25.39 -7.65
N SER A 232 -9.54 -24.84 -6.72
CA SER A 232 -9.23 -23.59 -6.00
C SER A 232 -7.87 -23.61 -5.30
N LYS A 233 -7.43 -24.79 -4.84
CA LYS A 233 -6.12 -24.99 -4.21
C LYS A 233 -4.95 -24.93 -5.20
N VAL A 234 -5.09 -25.47 -6.42
CA VAL A 234 -4.08 -25.35 -7.46
C VAL A 234 -3.94 -23.90 -7.92
N ASN A 235 -5.05 -23.18 -8.06
CA ASN A 235 -5.01 -21.75 -8.36
C ASN A 235 -4.33 -20.94 -7.24
N SER A 236 -4.50 -21.36 -5.98
CA SER A 236 -3.81 -20.78 -4.83
C SER A 236 -2.29 -21.03 -4.87
N TYR A 237 -1.86 -22.24 -5.25
CA TYR A 237 -0.46 -22.57 -5.48
C TYR A 237 0.15 -21.68 -6.59
N LEU A 238 -0.51 -21.60 -7.75
CA LEU A 238 -0.03 -20.82 -8.90
C LEU A 238 0.13 -19.33 -8.56
N SER A 239 -0.83 -18.79 -7.83
CA SER A 239 -0.80 -17.39 -7.37
C SER A 239 0.33 -17.14 -6.37
N ALA A 240 0.52 -18.06 -5.41
CA ALA A 240 1.59 -17.97 -4.43
C ALA A 240 2.98 -18.12 -5.06
N PHE A 241 3.14 -19.04 -6.02
CA PHE A 241 4.39 -19.24 -6.77
C PHE A 241 4.76 -17.99 -7.56
N LYS A 242 3.79 -17.42 -8.31
CA LYS A 242 3.96 -16.17 -9.06
C LYS A 242 4.36 -15.00 -8.18
N PHE A 243 3.80 -14.91 -6.97
CA PHE A 243 4.16 -13.88 -5.99
C PHE A 243 5.60 -14.02 -5.51
N LEU A 244 6.06 -15.24 -5.21
CA LEU A 244 7.45 -15.51 -4.81
C LEU A 244 8.44 -15.13 -5.91
N GLU A 245 8.18 -15.50 -7.17
CA GLU A 245 9.09 -15.20 -8.29
C GLU A 245 9.15 -13.71 -8.62
N ARG A 246 8.03 -12.97 -8.51
CA ARG A 246 8.03 -11.50 -8.67
C ARG A 246 8.97 -10.81 -7.68
N ARG A 247 9.06 -11.32 -6.45
CA ARG A 247 9.95 -10.78 -5.42
C ARG A 247 11.42 -11.03 -5.75
N VAL A 248 11.74 -12.20 -6.29
CA VAL A 248 13.09 -12.59 -6.74
C VAL A 248 13.52 -11.71 -7.91
N ILE A 249 12.69 -11.64 -8.96
CA ILE A 249 12.94 -10.82 -10.16
C ILE A 249 13.22 -9.37 -9.76
N ARG A 250 12.40 -8.80 -8.87
CA ARG A 250 12.58 -7.42 -8.42
C ARG A 250 13.86 -7.22 -7.63
N SER A 251 14.23 -8.19 -6.79
CA SER A 251 15.46 -8.14 -5.99
C SER A 251 16.72 -8.29 -6.87
N ASP A 252 16.70 -9.23 -7.81
CA ASP A 252 17.79 -9.48 -8.75
C ASP A 252 17.98 -8.32 -9.71
N LEU A 253 16.87 -7.75 -10.21
CA LEU A 253 16.89 -6.51 -10.98
C LEU A 253 17.50 -5.36 -10.17
N ASN A 254 17.10 -5.18 -8.91
CA ASN A 254 17.67 -4.14 -8.06
C ASN A 254 19.17 -4.32 -7.75
N ARG A 255 19.68 -5.56 -7.72
CA ARG A 255 21.11 -5.84 -7.53
C ARG A 255 21.90 -5.67 -8.83
N ALA A 256 21.34 -6.10 -9.96
CA ALA A 256 21.93 -5.90 -11.28
C ALA A 256 22.02 -4.40 -11.65
N LEU A 257 20.98 -3.62 -11.31
CA LEU A 257 20.96 -2.16 -11.45
C LEU A 257 22.00 -1.45 -10.57
N LYS A 258 22.52 -2.12 -9.53
CA LYS A 258 23.61 -1.64 -8.67
C LYS A 258 24.99 -2.15 -9.10
N GLY A 259 25.08 -2.90 -10.20
CA GLY A 259 26.33 -3.47 -10.70
C GLY A 259 26.83 -4.70 -9.93
N GLU A 260 25.99 -5.32 -9.08
CA GLU A 260 26.43 -6.39 -8.16
C GLU A 260 26.31 -7.82 -8.75
N ARG A 261 25.75 -7.99 -9.96
CA ARG A 261 25.67 -9.29 -10.65
C ARG A 261 25.41 -9.15 -12.15
N ALA A 262 26.11 -9.93 -12.99
CA ALA A 262 25.78 -10.07 -14.41
C ALA A 262 24.54 -10.95 -14.58
N ILE A 263 23.55 -10.46 -15.35
CA ILE A 263 22.36 -11.23 -15.74
C ILE A 263 22.75 -12.08 -16.96
N ALA A 264 22.60 -13.41 -16.87
CA ALA A 264 22.69 -14.29 -18.03
C ALA A 264 21.41 -14.16 -18.88
N ASP A 265 21.61 -14.08 -20.20
CA ASP A 265 20.67 -13.61 -21.20
C ASP A 265 19.36 -14.40 -21.33
N LEU A 266 18.27 -13.64 -21.48
CA LEU A 266 17.12 -13.98 -22.31
C LEU A 266 16.89 -12.78 -23.25
N ALA A 267 17.36 -12.93 -24.48
CA ALA A 267 17.30 -11.89 -25.51
C ALA A 267 15.99 -11.93 -26.29
N PHE A 268 15.41 -10.74 -26.51
CA PHE A 268 14.37 -10.46 -27.50
C PHE A 268 14.96 -9.43 -28.47
N PRO A 269 14.51 -9.33 -29.74
CA PRO A 269 15.19 -8.54 -30.76
C PRO A 269 15.37 -7.09 -30.32
N VAL A 270 16.62 -6.67 -30.23
CA VAL A 270 17.05 -5.34 -29.81
C VAL A 270 17.02 -4.42 -31.02
N HIS A 271 16.17 -3.40 -31.02
CA HIS A 271 16.28 -2.29 -31.97
C HIS A 271 16.97 -1.09 -31.35
N ARG A 272 17.88 -0.48 -32.13
CA ARG A 272 18.79 0.58 -31.70
C ARG A 272 18.27 1.92 -32.22
N THR A 273 18.11 2.91 -31.34
CA THR A 273 17.87 4.30 -31.74
C THR A 273 18.75 5.19 -30.87
N SER A 274 19.56 6.07 -31.47
CA SER A 274 20.43 6.96 -30.72
C SER A 274 19.66 8.19 -30.27
N LEU A 275 19.58 8.41 -28.96
CA LEU A 275 19.26 9.71 -28.38
C LEU A 275 20.51 10.19 -27.66
N THR A 276 21.13 11.27 -28.15
CA THR A 276 22.33 11.87 -27.57
C THR A 276 21.95 12.95 -26.54
N GLY A 277 22.70 13.01 -25.43
CA GLY A 277 22.67 14.14 -24.48
C GLY A 277 21.68 14.07 -23.30
N LEU A 278 21.47 12.90 -22.68
CA LEU A 278 20.63 12.75 -21.48
C LEU A 278 21.48 12.35 -20.26
N ASP A 279 21.23 12.97 -19.10
CA ASP A 279 21.97 12.78 -17.83
C ASP A 279 21.23 11.84 -16.85
N GLU A 280 21.96 11.16 -15.95
CA GLU A 280 21.49 10.06 -15.09
C GLU A 280 20.45 10.46 -14.02
N THR A 281 20.14 11.76 -13.90
CA THR A 281 19.25 12.31 -12.86
C THR A 281 17.82 12.56 -13.33
N GLU A 282 17.51 12.28 -14.59
CA GLU A 282 16.22 12.61 -15.21
C GLU A 282 15.12 11.56 -14.93
N ARG A 283 13.91 12.03 -14.61
CA ARG A 283 12.71 11.18 -14.40
C ARG A 283 11.85 11.17 -15.66
N TRP A 284 11.47 9.97 -16.12
CA TRP A 284 10.67 9.80 -17.34
C TRP A 284 9.34 9.07 -17.08
N LYS A 285 8.34 9.37 -17.92
CA LYS A 285 7.02 8.73 -17.91
C LYS A 285 6.51 8.57 -19.35
N ILE A 286 5.97 7.39 -19.67
CA ILE A 286 5.19 7.20 -20.90
C ILE A 286 3.81 7.81 -20.67
N GLU A 287 3.42 8.79 -21.48
CA GLU A 287 2.10 9.42 -21.36
C GLU A 287 1.03 8.64 -22.12
N THR A 288 1.32 8.22 -23.36
CA THR A 288 0.35 7.53 -24.21
C THR A 288 0.99 6.45 -25.09
N SER A 289 0.17 5.48 -25.48
CA SER A 289 0.49 4.44 -26.46
C SER A 289 -0.66 4.32 -27.45
N GLU A 290 -0.38 4.44 -28.74
CA GLU A 290 -1.34 4.38 -29.83
C GLU A 290 -0.96 3.20 -30.74
N LEU A 291 -1.88 2.24 -30.99
CA LEU A 291 -1.67 1.20 -31.98
C LEU A 291 -2.56 1.43 -33.20
N GLU A 292 -1.95 1.63 -34.36
CA GLU A 292 -2.62 1.64 -35.65
C GLU A 292 -2.51 0.25 -36.28
N VAL A 293 -3.62 -0.34 -36.71
CA VAL A 293 -3.62 -1.63 -37.41
C VAL A 293 -4.28 -1.46 -38.75
N LYS A 294 -3.55 -1.77 -39.82
CA LYS A 294 -4.04 -1.67 -41.20
C LYS A 294 -3.58 -2.90 -41.98
N ASP A 295 -4.51 -3.59 -42.63
CA ASP A 295 -4.23 -4.71 -43.54
C ASP A 295 -3.30 -5.79 -42.93
N ASN A 296 -3.62 -6.27 -41.72
CA ASN A 296 -2.83 -7.24 -40.93
C ASN A 296 -1.39 -6.80 -40.59
N ASN A 297 -1.09 -5.51 -40.70
CA ASN A 297 0.14 -4.92 -40.18
C ASN A 297 -0.20 -3.98 -39.02
N GLY A 298 0.43 -4.21 -37.85
CA GLY A 298 0.30 -3.34 -36.69
C GLY A 298 1.44 -2.31 -36.64
N LYS A 299 1.15 -1.09 -36.21
CA LYS A 299 2.13 -0.04 -35.91
C LYS A 299 1.84 0.52 -34.52
N LEU A 300 2.75 0.32 -33.57
CA LEU A 300 2.65 0.85 -32.22
C LEU A 300 3.43 2.15 -32.11
N THR A 301 2.76 3.27 -31.90
CA THR A 301 3.39 4.56 -31.61
C THR A 301 3.32 4.84 -30.11
N LEU A 302 4.47 5.01 -29.47
CA LEU A 302 4.57 5.40 -28.06
C LEU A 302 4.96 6.87 -27.96
N ALA A 303 4.25 7.65 -27.15
CA ALA A 303 4.65 9.01 -26.81
C ALA A 303 5.22 9.04 -25.38
N ALA A 304 6.52 9.34 -25.26
CA ALA A 304 7.21 9.49 -24.00
C ALA A 304 7.43 10.97 -23.69
N VAL A 305 7.26 11.35 -22.41
CA VAL A 305 7.57 12.70 -21.93
C VAL A 305 8.77 12.65 -21.00
N PHE A 306 9.75 13.49 -21.34
CA PHE A 306 10.99 13.70 -20.62
C PHE A 306 10.82 14.97 -19.81
N ARG A 307 10.96 14.87 -18.48
CA ARG A 307 11.01 16.04 -17.61
C ARG A 307 12.43 16.24 -17.15
N VAL A 308 13.08 17.25 -17.71
CA VAL A 308 14.44 17.62 -17.32
C VAL A 308 14.34 18.66 -16.21
N GLN A 309 14.91 18.33 -15.05
CA GLN A 309 15.05 19.27 -13.95
C GLN A 309 16.44 19.89 -14.03
N LEU A 310 16.55 21.02 -14.72
CA LEU A 310 17.77 21.81 -14.71
C LEU A 310 17.96 22.43 -13.31
N GLN A 311 19.19 22.77 -12.94
CA GLN A 311 19.51 23.31 -11.60
C GLN A 311 18.75 24.61 -11.24
N SER A 312 18.11 25.27 -12.20
CA SER A 312 17.13 26.34 -11.98
C SER A 312 15.70 25.79 -11.91
N ARG A 313 14.85 26.31 -11.01
CA ARG A 313 13.47 25.91 -10.64
C ARG A 313 12.41 25.77 -11.77
N HIS A 314 12.78 25.61 -13.04
CA HIS A 314 11.86 25.38 -14.15
C HIS A 314 12.08 23.98 -14.74
N GLN A 315 11.00 23.20 -14.77
CA GLN A 315 10.99 21.89 -15.43
C GLN A 315 10.70 22.09 -16.91
N HIS A 316 11.59 21.58 -17.76
CA HIS A 316 11.33 21.51 -19.20
C HIS A 316 10.78 20.13 -19.55
N GLU A 317 9.62 20.12 -20.22
CA GLU A 317 9.04 18.90 -20.78
C GLU A 317 9.42 18.77 -22.26
N LYS A 318 10.02 17.64 -22.64
CA LYS A 318 10.23 17.26 -24.05
C LYS A 318 9.41 16.02 -24.33
N ARG A 319 8.63 16.01 -25.42
CA ARG A 319 7.86 14.85 -25.85
C ARG A 319 8.53 14.18 -27.05
N ILE A 320 8.70 12.87 -27.03
CA ILE A 320 9.22 12.08 -28.15
C ILE A 320 8.19 11.01 -28.51
N ARG A 321 7.94 10.84 -29.82
CA ARG A 321 7.12 9.75 -30.35
C ARG A 321 8.01 8.71 -31.03
N VAL A 322 7.80 7.44 -30.74
CA VAL A 322 8.54 6.31 -31.32
C VAL A 322 7.55 5.30 -31.86
N THR A 323 7.67 4.94 -33.14
CA THR A 323 6.76 4.01 -33.81
C THR A 323 7.45 2.67 -34.12
N PHE A 324 6.79 1.57 -33.77
CA PHE A 324 7.26 0.19 -33.93
C PHE A 324 6.34 -0.56 -34.92
N PRO A 325 6.88 -1.21 -35.95
CA PRO A 325 6.10 -2.18 -36.73
C PRO A 325 5.93 -3.47 -35.91
N LEU A 326 4.71 -4.02 -35.90
CA LEU A 326 4.38 -5.32 -35.32
C LEU A 326 4.13 -6.32 -36.45
N THR A 327 4.81 -7.47 -36.42
CA THR A 327 4.63 -8.58 -37.36
C THR A 327 3.77 -9.69 -36.74
N ASP A 328 3.09 -10.49 -37.58
CA ASP A 328 2.22 -11.62 -37.15
C ASP A 328 1.02 -11.20 -36.29
N PHE A 329 0.32 -10.17 -36.78
CA PHE A 329 -0.83 -9.56 -36.13
C PHE A 329 -2.07 -9.74 -36.99
N HIS A 330 -3.14 -10.31 -36.45
CA HIS A 330 -4.40 -10.46 -37.17
C HIS A 330 -5.59 -10.18 -36.25
N VAL A 331 -6.67 -9.69 -36.84
CA VAL A 331 -7.94 -9.51 -36.15
C VAL A 331 -8.85 -10.64 -36.59
N ASN A 332 -9.31 -11.47 -35.65
CA ASN A 332 -10.22 -12.56 -36.00
C ASN A 332 -11.65 -12.05 -36.25
N GLU A 333 -12.52 -12.94 -36.74
CA GLU A 333 -13.92 -12.61 -37.09
C GLU A 333 -14.74 -12.08 -35.90
N ARG A 334 -14.30 -12.34 -34.66
CA ARG A 334 -14.93 -11.84 -33.44
C ARG A 334 -14.43 -10.46 -33.02
N GLY A 335 -13.60 -9.83 -33.86
CA GLY A 335 -12.94 -8.57 -33.56
C GLY A 335 -11.81 -8.70 -32.54
N GLU A 336 -11.37 -9.90 -32.17
CA GLU A 336 -10.26 -10.06 -31.23
C GLU A 336 -8.94 -9.82 -31.95
N VAL A 337 -8.05 -9.10 -31.27
CA VAL A 337 -6.73 -8.78 -31.76
C VAL A 337 -5.76 -9.85 -31.29
N ILE A 338 -5.19 -10.60 -32.23
CA ILE A 338 -4.27 -11.71 -31.96
C ILE A 338 -2.89 -11.37 -32.53
N TRP A 339 -1.87 -11.49 -31.68
CA TRP A 339 -0.48 -11.26 -32.04
C TRP A 339 0.36 -12.44 -31.59
N GLN A 340 1.08 -13.09 -32.52
CA GLN A 340 1.86 -14.31 -32.26
C GLN A 340 1.06 -15.41 -31.53
N GLY A 341 -0.21 -15.58 -31.91
CA GLY A 341 -1.13 -16.56 -31.32
C GLY A 341 -1.68 -16.18 -29.94
N ILE A 342 -1.39 -14.97 -29.43
CA ILE A 342 -1.87 -14.47 -28.13
C ILE A 342 -2.90 -13.36 -28.37
N ARG A 343 -4.07 -13.47 -27.74
CA ARG A 343 -5.05 -12.37 -27.74
C ARG A 343 -4.52 -11.22 -26.89
N VAL A 344 -4.36 -10.05 -27.51
CA VAL A 344 -3.85 -8.83 -26.88
C VAL A 344 -4.90 -7.70 -26.77
N GLY A 345 -6.05 -7.85 -27.43
CA GLY A 345 -7.11 -6.84 -27.38
C GLY A 345 -8.37 -7.21 -28.16
N PHE A 346 -9.21 -6.20 -28.43
CA PHE A 346 -10.39 -6.29 -29.27
C PHE A 346 -10.61 -4.98 -30.07
N LYS A 347 -11.16 -5.11 -31.27
CA LYS A 347 -11.55 -4.02 -32.17
C LYS A 347 -12.92 -3.48 -31.72
N THR A 348 -13.04 -2.17 -31.59
CA THR A 348 -14.30 -1.51 -31.22
C THR A 348 -14.79 -0.63 -32.36
N GLU A 349 -16.11 -0.63 -32.61
CA GLU A 349 -16.71 0.07 -33.77
C GLU A 349 -17.17 1.51 -33.49
N LYS A 350 -16.69 2.17 -32.41
CA LYS A 350 -17.23 3.49 -32.01
C LYS A 350 -16.33 4.69 -32.36
N LYS A 351 -16.41 5.16 -33.62
CA LYS A 351 -16.90 6.50 -34.06
C LYS A 351 -16.32 6.95 -35.41
N LEU A 352 -17.22 7.34 -36.32
CA LEU A 352 -17.19 8.36 -37.40
C LEU A 352 -15.94 8.72 -38.23
N HIS A 353 -14.69 8.35 -37.89
CA HIS A 353 -13.51 8.53 -38.75
C HIS A 353 -12.38 7.49 -38.49
N GLY A 354 -12.71 6.24 -38.17
CA GLY A 354 -11.72 5.16 -38.05
C GLY A 354 -12.11 4.06 -37.07
N SER A 355 -11.42 2.93 -37.14
CA SER A 355 -11.55 1.84 -36.16
C SER A 355 -10.62 2.09 -34.97
N GLU A 356 -11.13 2.03 -33.72
CA GLU A 356 -10.31 2.06 -32.50
C GLU A 356 -10.11 0.65 -31.94
N PHE A 357 -8.89 0.33 -31.51
CA PHE A 357 -8.52 -0.93 -30.88
C PHE A 357 -8.31 -0.73 -29.38
N VAL A 358 -8.96 -1.55 -28.55
CA VAL A 358 -8.82 -1.54 -27.10
C VAL A 358 -7.99 -2.76 -26.67
N PHE A 359 -6.84 -2.51 -26.06
CA PHE A 359 -5.95 -3.56 -25.55
C PHE A 359 -6.33 -3.89 -24.11
N ASP A 360 -6.52 -5.16 -23.81
CA ASP A 360 -6.91 -5.63 -22.48
C ASP A 360 -5.70 -6.30 -21.81
N GLY A 361 -5.34 -5.80 -20.64
CA GLY A 361 -4.29 -6.42 -19.82
C GLY A 361 -2.86 -6.30 -20.32
N VAL A 362 -2.55 -5.51 -21.36
CA VAL A 362 -1.15 -5.40 -21.84
C VAL A 362 -0.45 -4.18 -21.21
N SER A 363 0.70 -4.39 -20.58
CA SER A 363 1.59 -3.32 -20.10
C SER A 363 2.96 -3.46 -20.76
N PHE A 364 3.48 -2.38 -21.34
CA PHE A 364 4.80 -2.38 -21.93
C PHE A 364 5.81 -1.76 -20.95
N LEU A 365 6.86 -2.52 -20.62
CA LEU A 365 7.98 -2.06 -19.81
C LEU A 365 9.19 -1.87 -20.74
N PRO A 366 9.59 -0.63 -21.05
CA PRO A 366 10.88 -0.41 -21.68
C PRO A 366 12.01 -0.65 -20.66
N GLU A 367 13.06 -1.31 -21.11
CA GLU A 367 14.30 -1.60 -20.44
C GLU A 367 15.40 -0.86 -21.21
N PHE A 368 16.01 0.14 -20.59
CA PHE A 368 17.00 0.97 -21.23
C PHE A 368 18.40 0.44 -20.92
N LEU A 369 19.20 0.17 -21.95
CA LEU A 369 20.59 -0.24 -21.81
C LEU A 369 21.47 0.95 -22.22
N ASN A 370 22.36 1.38 -21.33
CA ASN A 370 23.38 2.36 -21.69
C ASN A 370 24.60 1.58 -22.20
N ASP A 371 24.83 1.64 -23.51
CA ASP A 371 26.08 1.15 -24.08
C ASP A 371 27.18 2.18 -23.78
N LYS A 372 28.43 1.72 -23.62
CA LYS A 372 29.65 2.54 -23.44
C LYS A 372 29.91 3.51 -24.62
N SER A 373 28.98 3.64 -25.56
CA SER A 373 29.05 4.44 -26.78
C SER A 373 28.10 5.66 -26.81
N GLU A 374 27.63 6.13 -25.65
CA GLU A 374 26.69 7.28 -25.52
C GLU A 374 25.34 7.08 -26.24
N ARG A 375 24.90 5.82 -26.36
CA ARG A 375 23.65 5.45 -27.03
C ARG A 375 22.70 4.77 -26.05
N LEU A 376 21.50 5.33 -25.94
CA LEU A 376 20.39 4.74 -25.19
C LEU A 376 19.72 3.64 -26.02
N LEU A 377 19.92 2.38 -25.66
CA LEU A 377 19.22 1.24 -26.26
C LEU A 377 17.89 1.02 -25.52
N VAL A 378 16.79 0.82 -26.24
CA VAL A 378 15.47 0.57 -25.63
C VAL A 378 15.01 -0.85 -25.96
N LYS A 379 14.96 -1.72 -24.96
CA LYS A 379 14.45 -3.09 -25.05
C LYS A 379 13.05 -3.14 -24.46
N MET A 380 12.04 -3.51 -25.23
CA MET A 380 10.66 -3.52 -24.75
C MET A 380 10.26 -4.90 -24.22
N ARG A 381 9.67 -4.95 -23.02
CA ARG A 381 9.07 -6.16 -22.43
C ARG A 381 7.57 -5.97 -22.29
N MET A 382 6.79 -6.77 -23.01
CA MET A 382 5.34 -6.79 -22.89
C MET A 382 4.91 -7.71 -21.74
N LEU A 383 4.07 -7.21 -20.85
CA LEU A 383 3.42 -7.95 -19.77
C LEU A 383 1.94 -8.12 -20.08
N VAL A 384 1.48 -9.35 -20.22
CA VAL A 384 0.05 -9.68 -20.35
C VAL A 384 -0.49 -10.01 -18.95
N ASN A 385 -1.21 -9.07 -18.36
CA ASN A 385 -1.96 -9.19 -17.11
C ASN A 385 -3.34 -9.81 -17.39
N ASN A 386 -3.45 -11.13 -17.24
CA ASN A 386 -4.73 -11.83 -17.24
C ASN A 386 -5.49 -11.63 -15.91
N ALA A 387 -5.91 -10.41 -15.62
CA ALA A 387 -7.05 -10.20 -14.73
C ALA A 387 -8.29 -10.07 -15.62
N PRO A 388 -9.40 -10.76 -15.36
CA PRO A 388 -10.65 -10.45 -16.03
C PRO A 388 -11.05 -9.04 -15.58
N VAL A 389 -10.75 -8.03 -16.39
CA VAL A 389 -11.34 -6.71 -16.23
C VAL A 389 -12.79 -6.88 -16.66
N ARG A 390 -13.67 -7.17 -15.69
CA ARG A 390 -15.06 -6.75 -15.85
C ARG A 390 -14.99 -5.24 -16.00
N GLN A 391 -15.16 -4.74 -17.23
CA GLN A 391 -15.57 -3.36 -17.45
C GLN A 391 -16.97 -3.23 -16.87
N THR A 392 -17.06 -3.09 -15.54
CA THR A 392 -18.24 -2.50 -14.94
C THR A 392 -18.20 -1.06 -15.37
N LYS A 393 -19.08 -0.68 -16.28
CA LYS A 393 -19.32 0.72 -16.63
C LYS A 393 -19.67 1.44 -15.33
N ILE A 394 -18.70 2.11 -14.71
CA ILE A 394 -18.92 2.88 -13.49
C ILE A 394 -19.91 3.97 -13.87
N THR A 395 -21.17 3.75 -13.53
CA THR A 395 -22.22 4.74 -13.72
C THR A 395 -22.14 5.64 -12.50
N SER A 396 -21.24 6.62 -12.55
CA SER A 396 -21.33 7.74 -11.62
C SER A 396 -22.58 8.53 -11.98
N MET A 397 -23.48 8.67 -11.02
CA MET A 397 -24.65 9.53 -11.16
C MET A 397 -24.35 10.82 -10.41
N ASP A 398 -24.32 11.94 -11.12
CA ASP A 398 -24.33 13.26 -10.51
C ASP A 398 -25.73 13.50 -9.93
N SER A 399 -25.91 13.37 -8.61
CA SER A 399 -27.12 13.85 -7.93
C SER A 399 -26.92 15.29 -7.46
N ALA A 400 -28.02 16.05 -7.34
CA ALA A 400 -27.99 17.43 -6.83
C ALA A 400 -27.50 17.53 -5.36
N GLU A 401 -27.47 16.40 -4.66
CA GLU A 401 -27.10 16.27 -3.25
C GLU A 401 -25.60 15.97 -3.05
N MET A 402 -24.85 15.70 -4.11
CA MET A 402 -23.43 15.36 -4.02
C MET A 402 -22.52 16.59 -4.12
N ILE A 403 -21.40 16.56 -3.39
CA ILE A 403 -20.35 17.57 -3.49
C ILE A 403 -19.83 17.63 -4.95
N PRO A 404 -19.79 18.81 -5.60
CA PRO A 404 -19.30 18.96 -6.97
C PRO A 404 -17.77 18.86 -7.09
N LEU A 405 -17.06 18.74 -5.97
CA LEU A 405 -15.61 18.70 -5.87
C LEU A 405 -15.10 17.27 -5.69
N ARG A 406 -14.01 16.94 -6.39
CA ARG A 406 -13.29 15.67 -6.22
C ARG A 406 -12.04 15.86 -5.36
N ASN A 407 -11.66 14.79 -4.66
CA ASN A 407 -10.38 14.63 -3.97
C ASN A 407 -9.29 14.27 -5.00
N ASP A 408 -8.91 15.25 -5.82
CA ASP A 408 -7.96 15.09 -6.92
C ASP A 408 -6.59 15.73 -6.66
N ASP A 409 -6.35 16.24 -5.44
CA ASP A 409 -5.08 16.83 -5.03
C ASP A 409 -4.17 15.74 -4.44
N PRO A 410 -3.17 15.24 -5.19
CA PRO A 410 -2.29 14.16 -4.73
C PRO A 410 -1.32 14.64 -3.65
N GLU A 411 -1.08 15.95 -3.50
CA GLU A 411 -0.20 16.50 -2.46
C GLU A 411 -0.92 16.63 -1.11
N ARG A 412 -2.26 16.65 -1.14
CA ARG A 412 -3.13 16.87 0.02
C ARG A 412 -4.30 15.90 0.08
N PRO A 413 -4.05 14.57 0.17
CA PRO A 413 -5.11 13.57 0.22
C PRO A 413 -6.02 13.84 1.43
N SER A 414 -7.31 14.05 1.16
CA SER A 414 -8.28 14.51 2.18
C SER A 414 -9.59 13.72 2.11
N CYS A 415 -9.54 12.46 1.65
CA CYS A 415 -10.71 11.60 1.42
C CYS A 415 -11.67 11.53 2.63
N TYR A 416 -11.12 11.44 3.86
CA TYR A 416 -11.91 11.47 5.10
C TYR A 416 -12.67 12.80 5.28
N GLY A 417 -12.04 13.93 4.99
CA GLY A 417 -12.69 15.24 5.08
C GLY A 417 -13.83 15.37 4.07
N PHE A 418 -13.63 14.93 2.82
CA PHE A 418 -14.70 14.93 1.81
C PHE A 418 -15.87 14.03 2.21
N VAL A 419 -15.61 12.85 2.74
CA VAL A 419 -16.63 11.93 3.24
C VAL A 419 -17.43 12.54 4.38
N ASN A 420 -16.77 13.19 5.35
CA ASN A 420 -17.46 13.85 6.46
C ASN A 420 -18.25 15.08 6.01
N LEU A 421 -17.76 15.84 5.03
CA LEU A 421 -18.54 16.94 4.47
C LEU A 421 -19.78 16.39 3.76
N GLN A 422 -19.65 15.33 2.96
CA GLN A 422 -20.81 14.72 2.29
C GLN A 422 -21.83 14.21 3.31
N LYS A 423 -21.35 13.57 4.38
CA LYS A 423 -22.18 13.13 5.51
C LYS A 423 -22.95 14.33 6.11
N ALA A 424 -22.25 15.41 6.44
CA ALA A 424 -22.85 16.61 7.03
C ALA A 424 -23.85 17.29 6.10
N LEU A 425 -23.61 17.29 4.79
CA LEU A 425 -24.53 17.84 3.79
C LEU A 425 -25.83 17.04 3.69
N LEU A 426 -25.76 15.72 3.86
CA LEU A 426 -26.94 14.85 3.81
C LEU A 426 -27.74 14.82 5.11
N GLN A 427 -27.11 15.10 6.25
CA GLN A 427 -27.75 14.89 7.57
C GLN A 427 -27.90 16.14 8.43
N ASN A 428 -27.05 17.15 8.22
CA ASN A 428 -26.90 18.28 9.13
C ASN A 428 -27.06 19.62 8.42
N THR A 429 -27.58 19.63 7.19
CA THR A 429 -27.62 20.84 6.36
C THR A 429 -29.02 21.06 5.81
N LEU A 430 -29.58 22.24 6.09
CA LEU A 430 -30.81 22.73 5.50
C LEU A 430 -30.51 23.87 4.53
N PHE A 431 -31.33 24.01 3.49
CA PHE A 431 -31.18 25.05 2.48
C PHE A 431 -32.42 25.95 2.51
N ASP A 432 -32.21 27.27 2.64
CA ASP A 432 -33.28 28.27 2.62
C ASP A 432 -33.12 29.19 1.42
N PRO A 433 -33.73 28.88 0.26
CA PRO A 433 -33.59 29.69 -0.94
C PRO A 433 -34.25 31.08 -0.83
N PHE A 434 -35.04 31.33 0.22
CA PHE A 434 -35.74 32.61 0.41
C PHE A 434 -34.93 33.63 1.20
N LEU A 435 -33.84 33.20 1.84
CA LEU A 435 -32.89 34.10 2.50
C LEU A 435 -31.85 34.63 1.51
N ALA A 436 -31.26 35.79 1.82
CA ALA A 436 -30.16 36.34 1.03
C ALA A 436 -28.88 35.47 1.21
N PRO A 437 -28.13 35.18 0.13
CA PRO A 437 -26.86 34.48 0.25
C PRO A 437 -25.88 35.22 1.17
N LEU A 438 -25.16 34.47 1.99
CA LEU A 438 -24.07 35.01 2.81
C LEU A 438 -22.88 35.44 1.96
N SER A 439 -21.99 36.26 2.54
CA SER A 439 -20.70 36.52 1.90
C SER A 439 -19.91 35.21 1.70
N PRO A 440 -18.96 35.16 0.73
CA PRO A 440 -18.15 33.97 0.51
C PRO A 440 -17.38 33.51 1.76
N ALA A 441 -16.94 34.45 2.60
CA ALA A 441 -16.20 34.14 3.83
C ALA A 441 -17.10 33.47 4.89
N GLU A 442 -18.32 34.00 5.09
CA GLU A 442 -19.30 33.41 6.01
C GLU A 442 -19.81 32.06 5.50
N SER A 443 -20.04 31.93 4.19
CA SER A 443 -20.38 30.65 3.57
C SER A 443 -19.27 29.61 3.75
N LEU A 444 -18.01 30.01 3.62
CA LEU A 444 -16.88 29.12 3.87
C LEU A 444 -16.78 28.72 5.36
N ALA A 445 -17.13 29.62 6.28
CA ALA A 445 -17.22 29.31 7.70
C ALA A 445 -18.31 28.27 7.98
N LEU A 446 -19.45 28.31 7.26
CA LEU A 446 -20.48 27.26 7.35
C LEU A 446 -19.97 25.89 6.89
N VAL A 447 -19.10 25.82 5.87
CA VAL A 447 -18.45 24.54 5.49
C VAL A 447 -17.62 23.97 6.64
N ALA A 448 -16.84 24.82 7.31
CA ALA A 448 -16.02 24.42 8.46
C ALA A 448 -16.89 23.98 9.66
N ASP A 449 -18.03 24.63 9.86
CA ASP A 449 -18.99 24.28 10.91
C ASP A 449 -19.72 22.96 10.62
N ALA A 450 -20.09 22.69 9.37
CA ALA A 450 -20.68 21.40 8.95
C ALA A 450 -19.70 20.25 9.24
N LEU A 451 -18.42 20.41 8.91
CA LEU A 451 -17.36 19.43 9.19
C LEU A 451 -17.17 19.17 10.69
N LYS A 452 -17.44 20.16 11.54
CA LYS A 452 -17.41 20.02 13.00
C LYS A 452 -18.68 19.35 13.56
N GLY A 453 -19.61 18.92 12.69
CA GLY A 453 -20.83 18.22 13.08
C GLY A 453 -21.95 19.15 13.54
N LYS A 454 -21.85 20.46 13.30
CA LYS A 454 -22.95 21.39 13.59
C LYS A 454 -24.07 21.23 12.56
N SER A 455 -25.30 21.51 12.99
CA SER A 455 -26.43 21.71 12.09
C SER A 455 -26.34 23.11 11.48
N ILE A 456 -26.31 23.19 10.15
CA ILE A 456 -26.16 24.46 9.43
C ILE A 456 -27.37 24.73 8.55
N ILE A 457 -27.66 26.02 8.34
CA ILE A 457 -28.68 26.51 7.41
C ILE A 457 -27.99 27.37 6.37
N VAL A 458 -28.19 27.03 5.12
CA VAL A 458 -27.51 27.65 3.98
C VAL A 458 -28.50 28.58 3.27
N PRO A 459 -28.38 29.91 3.44
CA PRO A 459 -29.32 30.84 2.87
C PRO A 459 -29.02 31.14 1.39
N GLY A 460 -30.06 31.34 0.59
CA GLY A 460 -29.98 31.76 -0.81
C GLY A 460 -29.65 30.64 -1.80
N PHE A 461 -29.58 29.40 -1.34
CA PHE A 461 -29.30 28.24 -2.19
C PHE A 461 -30.38 27.17 -2.01
N LYS A 462 -30.55 26.35 -3.03
CA LYS A 462 -31.57 25.29 -3.06
C LYS A 462 -31.03 23.92 -2.64
N ASP A 463 -29.72 23.72 -2.80
CA ASP A 463 -29.04 22.44 -2.59
C ASP A 463 -27.53 22.63 -2.40
N ALA A 464 -26.87 21.56 -1.97
CA ALA A 464 -25.43 21.55 -1.72
C ALA A 464 -24.62 21.87 -2.98
N ARG A 465 -25.09 21.42 -4.16
CA ARG A 465 -24.39 21.63 -5.42
C ARG A 465 -24.36 23.11 -5.81
N SER A 466 -25.50 23.79 -5.77
CA SER A 466 -25.61 25.22 -6.08
C SER A 466 -24.83 26.07 -5.09
N TRP A 467 -24.87 25.72 -3.80
CA TRP A 467 -24.09 26.40 -2.77
C TRP A 467 -22.58 26.22 -2.96
N LEU A 468 -22.07 25.00 -3.00
CA LEU A 468 -20.62 24.75 -3.09
C LEU A 468 -20.03 25.21 -4.43
N SER A 469 -20.82 25.21 -5.51
CA SER A 469 -20.38 25.75 -6.81
C SER A 469 -20.25 27.28 -6.82
N SER A 470 -20.87 27.98 -5.86
CA SER A 470 -20.75 29.44 -5.71
C SER A 470 -19.46 29.88 -5.00
N LEU A 471 -18.77 28.94 -4.35
CA LEU A 471 -17.54 29.20 -3.59
C LEU A 471 -16.30 28.91 -4.42
N ASP A 472 -15.17 29.53 -4.05
CA ASP A 472 -13.88 29.18 -4.63
C ASP A 472 -13.52 27.71 -4.29
N PRO A 473 -13.39 26.82 -5.31
CA PRO A 473 -13.04 25.42 -5.10
C PRO A 473 -11.76 25.22 -4.28
N LYS A 474 -10.76 26.12 -4.43
CA LYS A 474 -9.50 26.01 -3.69
C LYS A 474 -9.69 26.32 -2.21
N ALA A 475 -10.45 27.36 -1.89
CA ALA A 475 -10.79 27.70 -0.51
C ALA A 475 -11.54 26.57 0.20
N VAL A 476 -12.55 25.97 -0.47
CA VAL A 476 -13.30 24.84 0.08
C VAL A 476 -12.38 23.63 0.32
N ARG A 477 -11.51 23.29 -0.64
CA ARG A 477 -10.52 22.20 -0.49
C ARG A 477 -9.57 22.45 0.68
N ASN A 478 -9.13 23.69 0.89
CA ASN A 478 -8.26 24.03 2.03
C ASN A 478 -8.96 23.78 3.37
N VAL A 479 -10.23 24.17 3.51
CA VAL A 479 -11.02 23.89 4.73
C VAL A 479 -11.14 22.38 4.98
N ILE A 480 -11.48 21.62 3.93
CA ILE A 480 -11.57 20.15 4.01
C ILE A 480 -10.23 19.53 4.41
N HIS A 481 -9.14 20.00 3.81
CA HIS A 481 -7.80 19.50 4.10
C HIS A 481 -7.36 19.82 5.53
N GLU A 482 -7.57 21.05 6.01
CA GLU A 482 -7.22 21.45 7.37
C GLU A 482 -7.96 20.62 8.41
N TYR A 483 -9.26 20.40 8.19
CA TYR A 483 -10.05 19.50 9.01
C TYR A 483 -9.51 18.06 8.95
N SER A 484 -9.21 17.55 7.76
CA SER A 484 -8.70 16.20 7.59
C SER A 484 -7.34 16.01 8.26
N ARG A 485 -6.45 16.99 8.15
CA ARG A 485 -5.15 17.02 8.81
C ARG A 485 -5.29 17.04 10.34
N ASP A 486 -6.18 17.87 10.88
CA ASP A 486 -6.40 17.95 12.33
C ASP A 486 -6.96 16.64 12.89
N LYS A 487 -8.02 16.10 12.26
CA LYS A 487 -8.76 14.94 12.77
C LYS A 487 -8.13 13.59 12.42
N TYR A 488 -7.45 13.47 11.28
CA TYR A 488 -6.94 12.19 10.77
C TYR A 488 -5.43 12.19 10.53
N GLY A 489 -4.85 13.35 10.23
CA GLY A 489 -3.40 13.50 10.02
C GLY A 489 -2.59 13.70 11.30
N SER A 490 -3.21 14.16 12.38
CA SER A 490 -2.54 14.35 13.68
C SER A 490 -2.39 13.02 14.42
N VAL A 491 -1.34 12.90 15.26
CA VAL A 491 -1.12 11.69 16.07
C VAL A 491 -2.31 11.44 17.01
N VAL A 492 -2.83 12.49 17.65
CA VAL A 492 -3.98 12.41 18.55
C VAL A 492 -5.23 11.96 17.78
N GLY A 493 -5.48 12.56 16.62
CA GLY A 493 -6.61 12.20 15.75
C GLY A 493 -6.54 10.77 15.23
N ALA A 494 -5.36 10.32 14.77
CA ALA A 494 -5.15 8.95 14.30
C ALA A 494 -5.38 7.91 15.42
N VAL A 495 -4.91 8.21 16.64
CA VAL A 495 -5.12 7.34 17.82
C VAL A 495 -6.60 7.30 18.22
N SER A 496 -7.25 8.47 18.31
CA SER A 496 -8.67 8.56 18.63
C SER A 496 -9.52 7.78 17.62
N ASN A 497 -9.29 7.97 16.32
CA ASN A 497 -9.99 7.23 15.28
C ASN A 497 -9.73 5.72 15.35
N TYR A 498 -8.51 5.30 15.71
CA TYR A 498 -8.20 3.88 15.84
C TYR A 498 -9.01 3.21 16.95
N PHE A 499 -9.09 3.84 18.12
CA PHE A 499 -9.84 3.32 19.27
C PHE A 499 -11.35 3.47 19.13
N ASN A 500 -11.79 4.54 18.47
CA ASN A 500 -13.20 4.82 18.22
C ASN A 500 -13.69 4.17 16.93
N SER A 501 -13.04 3.11 16.45
CA SER A 501 -13.50 2.38 15.28
C SER A 501 -13.36 0.88 15.40
N SER A 502 -14.35 0.20 14.85
CA SER A 502 -14.47 -1.25 14.90
C SER A 502 -14.37 -1.83 13.50
N LYS A 503 -13.81 -3.03 13.41
CA LYS A 503 -13.83 -3.80 12.16
C LYS A 503 -15.30 -4.06 11.79
N VAL A 504 -15.66 -3.81 10.55
CA VAL A 504 -17.01 -4.08 10.05
C VAL A 504 -17.15 -5.57 9.76
N THR A 505 -18.01 -6.24 10.51
CA THR A 505 -18.45 -7.62 10.26
C THR A 505 -19.60 -7.66 9.26
N SER A 506 -19.96 -8.84 8.77
CA SER A 506 -21.13 -9.02 7.90
C SER A 506 -22.42 -8.48 8.54
N GLU A 507 -22.61 -8.73 9.84
CA GLU A 507 -23.76 -8.22 10.59
C GLU A 507 -23.71 -6.69 10.75
N ALA A 508 -22.54 -6.15 11.11
CA ALA A 508 -22.37 -4.71 11.25
C ALA A 508 -22.64 -3.98 9.93
N LEU A 509 -22.22 -4.55 8.79
CA LEU A 509 -22.48 -3.97 7.48
C LEU A 509 -23.98 -3.92 7.16
N LEU A 510 -24.74 -4.97 7.46
CA LEU A 510 -26.18 -4.98 7.25
C LEU A 510 -26.88 -3.95 8.14
N ARG A 511 -26.44 -3.79 9.40
CA ARG A 511 -26.93 -2.73 10.29
C ARG A 511 -26.61 -1.34 9.73
N ILE A 512 -25.42 -1.12 9.19
CA ILE A 512 -25.06 0.12 8.49
C ILE A 512 -26.02 0.38 7.31
N GLY A 513 -26.38 -0.66 6.54
CA GLY A 513 -27.38 -0.54 5.48
C GLY A 513 -28.76 -0.12 5.97
N VAL A 514 -29.21 -0.67 7.10
CA VAL A 514 -30.47 -0.26 7.75
C VAL A 514 -30.40 1.20 8.19
N LEU A 515 -29.31 1.60 8.85
CA LEU A 515 -29.07 2.97 9.28
C LEU A 515 -29.08 3.95 8.10
N ALA A 516 -28.41 3.62 6.99
CA ALA A 516 -28.35 4.47 5.81
C ALA A 516 -29.74 4.71 5.18
N ARG A 517 -30.59 3.68 5.15
CA ARG A 517 -32.01 3.81 4.71
C ARG A 517 -32.86 4.66 5.65
N SER A 518 -32.43 4.84 6.90
CA SER A 518 -33.03 5.77 7.87
C SER A 518 -32.38 7.16 7.86
N GLY A 519 -31.53 7.48 6.87
CA GLY A 519 -30.83 8.76 6.79
C GLY A 519 -29.60 8.84 7.70
N ILE A 520 -29.13 7.71 8.25
CA ILE A 520 -27.91 7.63 9.06
C ILE A 520 -26.76 7.09 8.23
N TYR A 521 -26.01 7.99 7.61
CA TYR A 521 -24.92 7.62 6.71
C TYR A 521 -23.63 7.37 7.49
N THR A 522 -23.01 6.22 7.25
CA THR A 522 -21.84 5.77 8.00
C THR A 522 -20.61 5.77 7.11
N PRO A 523 -19.52 6.47 7.49
CA PRO A 523 -18.27 6.36 6.78
C PRO A 523 -17.62 5.01 7.09
N ILE A 524 -17.07 4.36 6.05
CA ILE A 524 -16.22 3.18 6.20
C ILE A 524 -14.85 3.49 5.62
N PHE A 525 -13.82 2.87 6.19
CA PHE A 525 -12.44 3.10 5.78
C PHE A 525 -11.63 1.82 5.68
N GLN A 526 -10.76 1.80 4.68
CA GLN A 526 -9.78 0.74 4.45
C GLN A 526 -8.48 1.09 5.18
N ARG A 527 -7.98 0.19 6.03
CA ARG A 527 -6.68 0.38 6.72
C ARG A 527 -5.58 -0.29 5.89
N VAL A 528 -4.91 0.46 5.03
CA VAL A 528 -3.74 -0.05 4.30
C VAL A 528 -2.50 0.03 5.19
N SER A 529 -1.70 -1.03 5.20
CA SER A 529 -0.44 -1.07 5.95
C SER A 529 0.61 -0.16 5.28
N GLY A 530 0.83 1.04 5.85
CA GLY A 530 1.94 1.91 5.45
C GLY A 530 1.60 3.29 4.86
N ALA A 531 0.43 3.85 5.20
CA ALA A 531 -0.08 5.18 4.81
C ALA A 531 -0.88 5.18 3.48
N GLU A 532 -1.98 5.94 3.50
CA GLU A 532 -3.07 6.02 2.51
C GLU A 532 -4.20 4.97 2.68
N GLY A 533 -4.92 5.10 3.80
CA GLY A 533 -6.27 4.54 3.90
C GLY A 533 -7.24 5.33 3.03
N HIS A 534 -8.20 4.65 2.40
CA HIS A 534 -9.29 5.28 1.65
C HIS A 534 -10.58 5.24 2.46
N ALA A 535 -11.41 6.27 2.31
CA ALA A 535 -12.68 6.39 2.99
C ALA A 535 -13.80 6.61 1.99
N VAL A 536 -14.94 5.96 2.24
CA VAL A 536 -16.19 6.15 1.47
C VAL A 536 -17.36 6.30 2.43
N LEU A 537 -18.41 7.00 2.01
CA LEU A 537 -19.65 7.13 2.78
C LEU A 537 -20.65 6.08 2.31
N VAL A 538 -21.13 5.22 3.20
CA VAL A 538 -22.15 4.21 2.84
C VAL A 538 -23.52 4.87 2.77
N LEU A 539 -24.16 4.74 1.60
CA LEU A 539 -25.49 5.26 1.28
C LEU A 539 -26.57 4.18 1.28
N ASP A 540 -26.20 2.94 0.93
CA ASP A 540 -27.07 1.77 1.07
C ASP A 540 -26.23 0.48 1.07
N VAL A 541 -26.81 -0.61 1.57
CA VAL A 541 -26.24 -1.96 1.48
C VAL A 541 -27.32 -2.91 0.97
N ILE A 542 -27.03 -3.53 -0.17
CA ILE A 542 -27.89 -4.51 -0.84
C ILE A 542 -27.32 -5.90 -0.54
N ASP A 543 -28.10 -6.71 0.17
CA ASP A 543 -27.73 -8.09 0.46
C ASP A 543 -27.95 -8.98 -0.78
N GLU A 544 -26.86 -9.62 -1.26
CA GLU A 544 -26.87 -10.52 -2.42
C GLU A 544 -26.48 -11.96 -2.00
N GLY A 545 -26.82 -12.33 -0.76
CA GLY A 545 -26.57 -13.65 -0.19
C GLY A 545 -25.15 -13.79 0.32
N LYS A 546 -24.25 -14.36 -0.50
CA LYS A 546 -22.84 -14.59 -0.11
C LYS A 546 -22.00 -13.31 -0.10
N ARG A 547 -22.48 -12.26 -0.76
CA ARG A 547 -21.86 -10.95 -0.81
C ARG A 547 -22.90 -9.89 -0.48
N ALA A 548 -22.46 -8.71 -0.10
CA ALA A 548 -23.30 -7.53 -0.03
C ALA A 548 -22.71 -6.45 -0.94
N ARG A 549 -23.55 -5.80 -1.74
CA ARG A 549 -23.14 -4.65 -2.55
C ARG A 549 -23.31 -3.38 -1.73
N VAL A 550 -22.25 -2.59 -1.68
CA VAL A 550 -22.21 -1.33 -0.93
C VAL A 550 -22.37 -0.18 -1.92
N VAL A 551 -23.50 0.52 -1.80
CA VAL A 551 -23.73 1.77 -2.52
C VAL A 551 -23.11 2.89 -1.69
N ALA A 552 -22.20 3.65 -2.28
CA ALA A 552 -21.41 4.61 -1.54
C ALA A 552 -21.15 5.90 -2.31
N TYR A 553 -20.85 6.97 -1.57
CA TYR A 553 -20.13 8.11 -2.13
C TYR A 553 -18.63 7.92 -1.92
N ASP A 554 -17.88 7.97 -3.02
CA ASP A 554 -16.43 7.94 -3.05
C ASP A 554 -15.90 9.34 -3.41
N PRO A 555 -15.02 9.94 -2.60
CA PRO A 555 -14.54 11.30 -2.85
C PRO A 555 -13.70 11.45 -4.13
N ASN A 556 -13.21 10.35 -4.71
CA ASN A 556 -12.46 10.35 -5.97
C ASN A 556 -13.37 10.08 -7.19
N LEU A 557 -14.45 9.31 -6.99
CA LEU A 557 -15.29 8.79 -8.08
C LEU A 557 -16.74 9.34 -8.09
N GLY A 558 -17.15 10.00 -7.02
CA GLY A 558 -18.53 10.43 -6.77
C GLY A 558 -19.42 9.29 -6.26
N TYR A 559 -20.71 9.36 -6.57
CA TYR A 559 -21.66 8.29 -6.26
C TYR A 559 -21.35 7.02 -7.04
N VAL A 560 -21.21 5.90 -6.34
CA VAL A 560 -20.86 4.60 -6.92
C VAL A 560 -21.77 3.51 -6.37
N ARG A 561 -22.42 2.79 -7.28
CA ARG A 561 -23.35 1.70 -6.95
C ARG A 561 -22.74 0.31 -7.07
N ASP A 562 -21.99 0.09 -8.15
CA ASP A 562 -21.54 -1.26 -8.57
C ASP A 562 -20.03 -1.44 -8.45
N LEU A 563 -19.41 -0.71 -7.51
CA LEU A 563 -17.96 -0.73 -7.31
C LEU A 563 -17.53 -1.55 -6.10
N PHE A 564 -18.30 -1.52 -5.02
CA PHE A 564 -17.90 -2.09 -3.74
C PHE A 564 -18.73 -3.33 -3.41
N PHE A 565 -18.06 -4.47 -3.26
CA PHE A 565 -18.66 -5.75 -2.90
C PHE A 565 -18.02 -6.28 -1.63
N PHE A 566 -18.80 -6.40 -0.56
CA PHE A 566 -18.34 -7.01 0.68
C PHE A 566 -18.54 -8.52 0.62
N ASP A 567 -17.45 -9.28 0.76
CA ASP A 567 -17.50 -10.72 0.90
C ASP A 567 -17.77 -11.08 2.37
N LYS A 568 -18.93 -11.71 2.61
CA LYS A 568 -19.38 -12.00 3.97
C LYS A 568 -18.59 -13.13 4.65
N ALA A 569 -17.93 -13.99 3.87
CA ALA A 569 -17.13 -15.08 4.40
C ALA A 569 -15.73 -14.59 4.81
N THR A 570 -15.14 -13.69 4.03
CA THR A 570 -13.82 -13.13 4.34
C THR A 570 -13.87 -11.85 5.19
N GLU A 571 -15.06 -11.24 5.29
CA GLU A 571 -15.30 -9.93 5.90
C GLU A 571 -14.37 -8.84 5.34
N LYS A 572 -14.29 -8.80 4.01
CA LYS A 572 -13.48 -7.84 3.27
C LYS A 572 -14.31 -7.14 2.21
N LEU A 573 -14.01 -5.86 2.00
CA LEU A 573 -14.56 -5.09 0.90
C LEU A 573 -13.66 -5.26 -0.32
N GLN A 574 -14.22 -5.81 -1.39
CA GLN A 574 -13.64 -5.91 -2.71
C GLN A 574 -14.04 -4.68 -3.53
N SER A 575 -13.09 -4.10 -4.24
CA SER A 575 -13.33 -3.08 -5.25
C SER A 575 -12.46 -3.40 -6.47
N THR A 576 -12.89 -2.94 -7.64
CA THR A 576 -12.05 -3.00 -8.85
C THR A 576 -11.00 -1.89 -8.88
N VAL A 577 -11.21 -0.82 -8.11
CA VAL A 577 -10.31 0.33 -7.99
C VAL A 577 -9.41 0.20 -6.77
N TYR A 578 -9.97 -0.32 -5.67
CA TYR A 578 -9.26 -0.50 -4.39
C TYR A 578 -9.06 -2.00 -4.13
N SER A 579 -7.91 -2.40 -3.57
CA SER A 579 -7.64 -3.81 -3.26
C SER A 579 -8.69 -4.41 -2.29
N GLU A 580 -8.74 -5.74 -2.24
CA GLU A 580 -9.58 -6.44 -1.27
C GLU A 580 -9.02 -6.26 0.16
N GLU A 581 -9.71 -5.46 0.98
CA GLU A 581 -9.23 -5.08 2.30
C GLU A 581 -10.28 -5.22 3.39
N LYS A 582 -9.81 -5.36 4.64
CA LYS A 582 -10.69 -5.22 5.81
C LYS A 582 -11.10 -3.75 5.96
N ILE A 583 -12.38 -3.53 6.22
CA ILE A 583 -12.94 -2.21 6.45
C ILE A 583 -13.31 -2.01 7.92
N PHE A 584 -13.31 -0.75 8.32
CA PHE A 584 -13.58 -0.29 9.67
C PHE A 584 -14.59 0.86 9.60
N ALA A 585 -15.42 0.97 10.63
CA ALA A 585 -16.39 2.04 10.78
C ALA A 585 -16.19 2.70 12.15
N PRO A 586 -16.46 4.00 12.29
CA PRO A 586 -16.43 4.63 13.60
C PRO A 586 -17.54 4.04 14.47
N THR A 587 -17.33 4.03 15.79
CA THR A 587 -18.40 3.77 16.74
C THR A 587 -19.40 4.92 16.65
N LEU A 588 -20.66 4.60 16.37
CA LEU A 588 -21.74 5.57 16.25
C LEU A 588 -22.50 5.68 17.57
N ASP A 589 -22.74 6.90 18.03
CA ASP A 589 -23.83 7.16 18.96
C ASP A 589 -25.13 7.23 18.16
N VAL A 590 -25.80 6.08 18.04
CA VAL A 590 -27.01 5.95 17.23
C VAL A 590 -28.12 6.89 17.73
N ASN A 591 -28.19 7.17 19.03
CA ASN A 591 -29.21 8.07 19.58
C ASN A 591 -28.96 9.52 19.15
N GLN A 592 -27.71 9.96 19.22
CA GLN A 592 -27.32 11.29 18.76
C GLN A 592 -27.54 11.43 17.24
N GLU A 593 -27.14 10.43 16.45
CA GLU A 593 -27.33 10.44 14.98
C GLU A 593 -28.81 10.42 14.59
N LEU A 594 -29.65 9.65 15.30
CA LEU A 594 -31.11 9.66 15.13
C LEU A 594 -31.71 11.01 15.51
N PHE A 595 -31.25 11.64 16.59
CA PHE A 595 -31.72 12.97 16.98
C PHE A 595 -31.41 13.99 15.89
N VAL A 596 -30.18 14.01 15.39
CA VAL A 596 -29.79 14.92 14.30
C VAL A 596 -30.55 14.63 13.00
N GLY A 597 -30.76 13.35 12.65
CA GLY A 597 -31.60 12.97 11.51
C GLY A 597 -33.06 13.44 11.65
N LYS A 598 -33.63 13.38 12.86
CA LYS A 598 -34.98 13.89 13.14
C LYS A 598 -35.08 15.42 13.03
N LEU A 599 -33.97 16.14 13.25
CA LEU A 599 -33.94 17.59 13.03
C LEU A 599 -34.10 17.97 11.55
N GLN A 600 -33.82 17.05 10.63
CA GLN A 600 -34.08 17.22 9.19
C GLN A 600 -35.52 16.83 8.78
N GLY A 601 -36.32 16.30 9.70
CA GLY A 601 -37.72 15.97 9.45
C GLY A 601 -38.55 17.22 9.16
N PRO A 602 -39.68 17.11 8.43
CA PRO A 602 -40.47 18.27 7.97
C PRO A 602 -40.82 19.28 9.07
N ASP A 603 -41.20 18.79 10.27
CA ASP A 603 -41.61 19.64 11.38
C ASP A 603 -40.42 20.35 12.07
N SER A 604 -39.32 19.62 12.31
CA SER A 604 -38.12 20.16 12.95
C SER A 604 -37.34 21.10 12.04
N SER A 605 -37.31 20.81 10.73
CA SER A 605 -36.64 21.64 9.74
C SER A 605 -37.27 23.02 9.66
N ASN A 606 -38.61 23.11 9.70
CA ASN A 606 -39.31 24.40 9.73
C ASN A 606 -38.96 25.21 10.97
N LEU A 607 -38.84 24.58 12.15
CA LEU A 607 -38.43 25.28 13.36
C LEU A 607 -37.00 25.81 13.27
N LEU A 608 -36.07 25.01 12.76
CA LEU A 608 -34.67 25.43 12.58
C LEU A 608 -34.54 26.58 11.58
N LEU A 609 -35.26 26.50 10.46
CA LEU A 609 -35.33 27.57 9.46
C LEU A 609 -35.88 28.86 10.09
N GLU A 610 -36.97 28.78 10.85
CA GLU A 610 -37.57 29.95 11.50
C GLU A 610 -36.66 30.53 12.59
N LEU A 611 -36.02 29.68 13.40
CA LEU A 611 -35.04 30.10 14.38
C LEU A 611 -33.86 30.84 13.72
N SER A 612 -33.43 30.38 12.55
CA SER A 612 -32.38 31.04 11.77
C SER A 612 -32.80 32.41 11.26
N ARG A 613 -34.03 32.53 10.74
CA ARG A 613 -34.60 33.80 10.28
C ARG A 613 -34.73 34.82 11.42
N ILE A 614 -35.21 34.38 12.58
CA ILE A 614 -35.41 35.25 13.75
C ILE A 614 -34.06 35.68 14.35
N SER A 615 -33.13 34.74 14.51
CA SER A 615 -31.86 35.00 15.22
C SER A 615 -30.74 35.56 14.32
N GLY A 616 -30.86 35.43 13.01
CA GLY A 616 -29.77 35.66 12.05
C GLY A 616 -28.61 34.65 12.20
N ARG A 617 -28.75 33.60 13.01
CA ARG A 617 -27.74 32.55 13.16
C ARG A 617 -28.00 31.43 12.16
N HIS A 618 -26.93 30.91 11.56
CA HIS A 618 -27.00 29.88 10.51
C HIS A 618 -26.27 28.58 10.88
N SER A 619 -25.86 28.44 12.14
CA SER A 619 -25.05 27.33 12.64
C SER A 619 -25.36 27.06 14.11
N PHE A 620 -25.66 25.79 14.43
CA PHE A 620 -26.14 25.34 15.73
C PHE A 620 -25.43 24.04 16.13
N SER A 621 -24.90 24.01 17.36
CA SER A 621 -24.36 22.77 17.94
C SER A 621 -25.49 21.84 18.38
N THR A 622 -25.24 20.52 18.35
CA THR A 622 -26.21 19.54 18.84
C THR A 622 -26.60 19.78 20.30
N SER A 623 -25.66 20.21 21.14
CA SER A 623 -25.90 20.55 22.55
C SER A 623 -26.81 21.77 22.73
N GLU A 624 -26.72 22.77 21.86
CA GLU A 624 -27.64 23.91 21.89
C GLU A 624 -29.05 23.43 21.53
N LEU A 625 -29.19 22.62 20.48
CA LEU A 625 -30.49 22.14 20.02
C LEU A 625 -31.14 21.18 21.03
N SER A 626 -30.36 20.30 21.67
CA SER A 626 -30.86 19.38 22.69
C SER A 626 -31.24 20.06 24.01
N SER A 627 -30.94 21.36 24.19
CA SER A 627 -31.39 22.13 25.36
C SER A 627 -32.72 22.83 25.14
N VAL A 628 -33.14 22.92 23.88
CA VAL A 628 -34.39 23.57 23.43
C VAL A 628 -35.51 22.54 23.24
N TYR A 629 -35.15 21.29 22.92
CA TYR A 629 -36.02 20.12 22.84
C TYR A 629 -35.88 19.25 24.09
#